data_AF-A0AAE0HN18-F1
#
_entry.id   AF-A0AAE0HN18-F1
#
_cell.length_a   1.000
_cell.length_b   1.000
_cell.length_c   1.000
_cell.angle_alpha   90.00
_cell.angle_beta   90.00
_cell.angle_gamma   90.00
#
_symmetry.space_group_name_H-M   'P 1'
#
loop_
_entity.id
_entity.type
_entity.pdbx_description
1 polymer ?
#
loop_
_entity_poly.entity_id
_entity_poly.type
_entity_poly.pdbx_seq_one_letter_code
_entity_poly.pdbx_strand_id
1 'polypeptide(L)'
;MGTIDQALTDVKEAQSLGLDAFALNVQQPDEWWTRASLDFLFEASSQTNFKLFFSMDMAVIPSPSDCAPVLKKYITHPAYYHVNNRPFLSTFRGGAQSNANQQWNSVFESLPAGAKNPFFVPNFEDHSSVSSDGVYPDSIFATFPSLDGVMSWETAWPRSGESASAINGTLDIDATNLAMTRDAIKAYMLPLSTFQAKHHPEHGNWFRIGGLNLPRRLIGALDMQPEFVELLTWNDAGEGHYFGNLWPESMPDPVMAEMVQGWGHKAWMVVLRPFVAALKGGAGGAAGVLPEGRFEGAFWYRPLLKGAECWGDKLGLGTPGGLEAADDAVNVVVMLGKESEGVKIRVLSGGSVVDEFDGKVGMNMHQVDVKKGEQVVQLVAGDGKVIAEGRGKKSVTDQMQDVGGICNFNYQVVKIE
;
A
#
# COMPACT_ATOMS: atom_id res chain seq x y z
N MET A 1 -5.66 -16.36 -0.26
CA MET A 1 -4.86 -17.47 -0.81
C MET A 1 -5.60 -18.77 -0.58
N GLY A 2 -5.48 -19.75 -1.48
CA GLY A 2 -6.20 -21.03 -1.40
C GLY A 2 -5.38 -22.22 -0.92
N THR A 3 -4.05 -22.09 -0.80
CA THR A 3 -3.15 -23.19 -0.46
C THR A 3 -1.97 -22.75 0.40
N ILE A 4 -1.29 -23.72 1.02
CA ILE A 4 -0.05 -23.49 1.77
C ILE A 4 1.11 -23.01 0.87
N ASP A 5 1.24 -23.51 -0.37
CA ASP A 5 2.32 -23.13 -1.27
C ASP A 5 2.22 -21.65 -1.70
N GLN A 6 0.99 -21.17 -1.90
CA GLN A 6 0.72 -19.76 -2.18
C GLN A 6 1.03 -18.88 -0.96
N ALA A 7 0.61 -19.31 0.24
CA ALA A 7 0.94 -18.62 1.47
C ALA A 7 2.46 -18.53 1.67
N LEU A 8 3.18 -19.62 1.42
CA LEU A 8 4.65 -19.66 1.51
C LEU A 8 5.32 -18.78 0.45
N THR A 9 4.75 -18.70 -0.75
CA THR A 9 5.22 -17.79 -1.80
C THR A 9 5.08 -16.34 -1.35
N ASP A 10 3.89 -15.94 -0.86
CA ASP A 10 3.64 -14.59 -0.38
C ASP A 10 4.54 -14.22 0.81
N VAL A 11 4.64 -15.11 1.79
CA VAL A 11 5.49 -14.92 2.99
C VAL A 11 6.96 -14.75 2.60
N LYS A 12 7.50 -15.59 1.69
CA LYS A 12 8.89 -15.50 1.25
C LYS A 12 9.16 -14.24 0.44
N GLU A 13 8.24 -13.85 -0.44
CA GLU A 13 8.38 -12.62 -1.20
C GLU A 13 8.35 -11.40 -0.27
N ALA A 14 7.41 -11.32 0.66
CA ALA A 14 7.34 -10.23 1.64
C ALA A 14 8.60 -10.15 2.51
N GLN A 15 9.07 -11.31 2.99
CA GLN A 15 10.32 -11.38 3.75
C GLN A 15 11.54 -10.93 2.92
N SER A 16 11.57 -11.21 1.61
CA SER A 16 12.66 -10.77 0.72
C SER A 16 12.72 -9.25 0.52
N LEU A 17 11.61 -8.55 0.75
CA LEU A 17 11.57 -7.08 0.78
C LEU A 17 12.07 -6.51 2.11
N GLY A 18 12.34 -7.38 3.09
CA GLY A 18 12.69 -7.00 4.45
C GLY A 18 11.49 -6.64 5.32
N LEU A 19 10.25 -6.98 4.93
CA LEU A 19 9.07 -6.75 5.76
C LEU A 19 9.05 -7.70 6.98
N ASP A 20 8.50 -7.24 8.09
CA ASP A 20 8.49 -7.99 9.36
C ASP A 20 7.26 -8.87 9.53
N ALA A 21 6.10 -8.38 9.09
CA ALA A 21 4.83 -9.05 9.28
C ALA A 21 3.78 -8.69 8.23
N PHE A 22 2.76 -9.54 8.10
CA PHE A 22 1.49 -9.13 7.48
C PHE A 22 0.49 -8.68 8.55
N ALA A 23 -0.15 -7.54 8.28
CA ALA A 23 -1.41 -7.13 8.89
C ALA A 23 -2.55 -7.91 8.20
N LEU A 24 -3.09 -8.91 8.89
CA LEU A 24 -4.15 -9.75 8.33
C LEU A 24 -5.50 -9.08 8.51
N ASN A 25 -6.06 -8.51 7.44
CA ASN A 25 -7.44 -8.01 7.44
C ASN A 25 -8.41 -9.20 7.61
N VAL A 26 -9.26 -9.15 8.65
CA VAL A 26 -10.24 -10.21 8.95
C VAL A 26 -11.62 -9.60 9.09
N GLN A 27 -12.51 -9.89 8.13
CA GLN A 27 -13.90 -9.41 8.10
C GLN A 27 -14.91 -10.43 8.64
N GLN A 28 -14.65 -11.72 8.41
CA GLN A 28 -15.57 -12.81 8.77
C GLN A 28 -14.82 -13.89 9.55
N PRO A 29 -14.52 -13.66 10.84
CA PRO A 29 -13.63 -14.51 11.63
C PRO A 29 -14.14 -15.95 11.86
N ASP A 30 -15.46 -16.13 11.74
CA ASP A 30 -16.10 -17.43 11.95
C ASP A 30 -16.22 -18.30 10.70
N GLU A 31 -15.99 -17.73 9.52
CA GLU A 31 -16.08 -18.43 8.27
C GLU A 31 -14.94 -19.44 8.08
N TRP A 32 -15.27 -20.62 7.54
CA TRP A 32 -14.32 -21.72 7.40
C TRP A 32 -13.17 -21.36 6.45
N TRP A 33 -13.44 -20.59 5.39
CA TRP A 33 -12.45 -20.19 4.40
C TRP A 33 -11.50 -19.11 4.93
N THR A 34 -11.99 -18.23 5.83
CA THR A 34 -11.13 -17.32 6.61
C THR A 34 -10.16 -18.14 7.45
N ARG A 35 -10.68 -19.07 8.26
CA ARG A 35 -9.87 -19.90 9.16
C ARG A 35 -8.86 -20.76 8.40
N ALA A 36 -9.24 -21.33 7.25
CA ALA A 36 -8.33 -22.08 6.38
C ALA A 36 -7.20 -21.19 5.84
N SER A 37 -7.52 -19.99 5.37
CA SER A 37 -6.51 -19.02 4.89
C SER A 37 -5.54 -18.61 5.99
N LEU A 38 -6.04 -18.38 7.21
CA LEU A 38 -5.22 -18.09 8.38
C LEU A 38 -4.32 -19.28 8.74
N ASP A 39 -4.85 -20.51 8.74
CA ASP A 39 -4.06 -21.72 9.00
C ASP A 39 -2.91 -21.86 7.98
N PHE A 40 -3.15 -21.60 6.69
CA PHE A 40 -2.08 -21.60 5.68
C PHE A 40 -1.00 -20.54 5.95
N LEU A 41 -1.40 -19.32 6.32
CA LEU A 41 -0.46 -18.24 6.61
C LEU A 41 0.40 -18.51 7.84
N PHE A 42 -0.22 -18.96 8.93
CA PHE A 42 0.50 -19.26 10.17
C PHE A 42 1.44 -20.47 10.01
N GLU A 43 1.05 -21.47 9.23
CA GLU A 43 1.91 -22.59 8.85
C GLU A 43 3.09 -22.11 7.98
N ALA A 44 2.83 -21.34 6.92
CA ALA A 44 3.88 -20.78 6.06
C ALA A 44 4.87 -19.91 6.85
N SER A 45 4.36 -19.07 7.74
CA SER A 45 5.18 -18.18 8.57
C SER A 45 6.01 -18.96 9.59
N SER A 46 5.54 -20.11 10.08
CA SER A 46 6.32 -21.00 10.95
C SER A 46 7.55 -21.61 10.27
N GLN A 47 7.55 -21.66 8.94
CA GLN A 47 8.68 -22.13 8.13
C GLN A 47 9.68 -21.01 7.79
N THR A 48 9.43 -19.79 8.28
CA THR A 48 10.27 -18.61 8.05
C THR A 48 10.44 -17.81 9.34
N ASN A 49 11.05 -16.62 9.25
CA ASN A 49 11.10 -15.66 10.37
C ASN A 49 10.04 -14.56 10.24
N PHE A 50 9.22 -14.59 9.19
CA PHE A 50 8.18 -13.62 8.93
C PHE A 50 7.04 -13.78 9.96
N LYS A 51 6.43 -12.67 10.35
CA LYS A 51 5.41 -12.65 11.40
C LYS A 51 4.03 -12.30 10.85
N LEU A 52 3.02 -12.45 11.68
CA LEU A 52 1.63 -12.14 11.35
C LEU A 52 0.98 -11.46 12.54
N PHE A 53 0.12 -10.49 12.30
CA PHE A 53 -0.80 -9.96 13.32
C PHE A 53 -2.15 -9.70 12.69
N PHE A 54 -3.17 -9.49 13.52
CA PHE A 54 -4.51 -9.20 13.03
C PHE A 54 -4.76 -7.71 12.90
N SER A 55 -5.37 -7.33 11.78
CA SER A 55 -6.13 -6.09 11.62
C SER A 55 -7.61 -6.48 11.50
N MET A 56 -8.33 -6.45 12.64
CA MET A 56 -9.73 -6.86 12.64
C MET A 56 -10.58 -5.80 11.94
N ASP A 57 -11.40 -6.21 10.97
CA ASP A 57 -12.21 -5.29 10.19
C ASP A 57 -13.53 -4.98 10.89
N MET A 58 -13.53 -3.90 11.67
CA MET A 58 -14.68 -3.48 12.45
C MET A 58 -15.70 -2.68 11.63
N ALA A 59 -15.46 -2.48 10.32
CA ALA A 59 -16.48 -2.00 9.40
C ALA A 59 -17.48 -3.11 9.05
N VAL A 60 -17.06 -4.38 9.14
CA VAL A 60 -17.90 -5.57 8.89
C VAL A 60 -18.23 -6.30 10.19
N ILE A 61 -17.27 -6.45 11.09
CA ILE A 61 -17.45 -7.16 12.36
C ILE A 61 -18.32 -6.32 13.31
N PRO A 62 -19.49 -6.82 13.77
CA PRO A 62 -20.43 -6.01 14.55
C PRO A 62 -19.91 -5.60 15.93
N SER A 63 -19.12 -6.46 16.58
CA SER A 63 -18.66 -6.26 17.96
C SER A 63 -17.26 -6.83 18.17
N PRO A 64 -16.41 -6.18 18.99
CA PRO A 64 -15.11 -6.74 19.39
C PRO A 64 -15.19 -8.17 19.95
N SER A 65 -16.29 -8.54 20.62
CA SER A 65 -16.51 -9.89 21.15
C SER A 65 -16.40 -10.98 20.08
N ASP A 66 -16.80 -10.67 18.85
CA ASP A 66 -16.82 -11.61 17.73
C ASP A 66 -15.40 -11.88 17.19
N CYS A 67 -14.42 -11.04 17.58
CA CYS A 67 -13.00 -11.27 17.33
C CYS A 67 -12.38 -12.29 18.30
N ALA A 68 -12.98 -12.48 19.48
CA ALA A 68 -12.36 -13.26 20.55
C ALA A 68 -12.04 -14.72 20.17
N PRO A 69 -12.89 -15.47 19.44
CA PRO A 69 -12.58 -16.84 19.03
C PRO A 69 -11.33 -16.95 18.16
N VAL A 70 -11.21 -16.10 17.13
CA VAL A 70 -10.05 -16.10 16.23
C VAL A 70 -8.79 -15.64 16.97
N LEU A 71 -8.89 -14.61 17.81
CA LEU A 71 -7.77 -14.15 18.62
C LEU A 71 -7.26 -15.25 19.56
N LYS A 72 -8.15 -15.92 20.31
CA LYS A 72 -7.77 -17.02 21.21
C LYS A 72 -7.05 -18.16 20.51
N LYS A 73 -7.42 -18.46 19.24
CA LYS A 73 -6.78 -19.53 18.46
C LYS A 73 -5.34 -19.18 18.07
N TYR A 74 -5.08 -17.96 17.61
CA TYR A 74 -3.81 -17.63 16.94
C TYR A 74 -2.88 -16.68 17.69
N ILE A 75 -3.37 -15.90 18.67
CA ILE A 75 -2.60 -14.80 19.26
C ILE A 75 -1.33 -15.25 20.02
N THR A 76 -1.29 -16.51 20.45
CA THR A 76 -0.12 -17.11 21.12
C THR A 76 0.76 -17.94 20.18
N HIS A 77 0.46 -17.92 18.88
CA HIS A 77 1.19 -18.69 17.89
C HIS A 77 2.65 -18.18 17.77
N PRO A 78 3.67 -19.05 17.58
CA PRO A 78 5.09 -18.61 17.51
C PRO A 78 5.42 -17.62 16.38
N ALA A 79 4.63 -17.66 15.29
CA ALA A 79 4.73 -16.72 14.19
C ALA A 79 3.93 -15.41 14.41
N TYR A 80 3.25 -15.24 15.56
CA TYR A 80 2.51 -14.01 15.85
C TYR A 80 3.48 -12.86 16.18
N TYR A 81 3.24 -11.68 15.63
CA TYR A 81 4.09 -10.50 15.84
C TYR A 81 3.90 -9.94 17.25
N HIS A 82 5.00 -9.60 17.92
CA HIS A 82 4.98 -9.09 19.29
C HIS A 82 5.83 -7.83 19.41
N VAL A 83 5.37 -6.90 20.25
CA VAL A 83 6.11 -5.70 20.68
C VAL A 83 6.18 -5.73 22.19
N ASN A 84 7.40 -5.65 22.75
CA ASN A 84 7.63 -5.73 24.19
C ASN A 84 6.94 -6.95 24.85
N ASN A 85 7.05 -8.13 24.21
CA ASN A 85 6.40 -9.39 24.60
C ASN A 85 4.86 -9.35 24.67
N ARG A 86 4.22 -8.33 24.09
CA ARG A 86 2.76 -8.25 23.94
C ARG A 86 2.40 -8.53 22.49
N PRO A 87 1.39 -9.37 22.19
CA PRO A 87 0.96 -9.62 20.82
C PRO A 87 0.45 -8.31 20.21
N PHE A 88 0.89 -7.98 18.99
CA PHE A 88 0.43 -6.77 18.31
C PHE A 88 -0.98 -6.97 17.76
N LEU A 89 -1.86 -5.98 17.92
CA LEU A 89 -3.22 -6.02 17.40
C LEU A 89 -3.57 -4.67 16.77
N SER A 90 -4.23 -4.71 15.62
CA SER A 90 -4.77 -3.53 14.94
C SER A 90 -6.23 -3.79 14.55
N THR A 91 -6.89 -2.76 14.03
CA THR A 91 -8.21 -2.82 13.41
C THR A 91 -8.29 -1.88 12.23
N PHE A 92 -9.17 -2.20 11.28
CA PHE A 92 -9.75 -1.20 10.41
C PHE A 92 -11.06 -0.72 11.04
N ARG A 93 -11.13 0.57 11.43
CA ARG A 93 -12.24 1.19 12.16
C ARG A 93 -12.50 0.54 13.53
N GLY A 94 -13.65 0.84 14.14
CA GLY A 94 -14.08 0.29 15.43
C GLY A 94 -14.03 1.29 16.58
N GLY A 95 -13.72 2.55 16.29
CA GLY A 95 -13.74 3.64 17.25
C GLY A 95 -15.13 4.24 17.45
N ALA A 96 -16.06 4.10 16.49
CA ALA A 96 -17.35 4.81 16.54
C ALA A 96 -18.28 4.40 17.70
N GLN A 97 -18.12 3.19 18.26
CA GLN A 97 -18.98 2.70 19.34
C GLN A 97 -18.57 3.32 20.68
N SER A 98 -19.52 3.92 21.41
CA SER A 98 -19.25 4.63 22.67
C SER A 98 -18.70 3.74 23.79
N ASN A 99 -18.91 2.42 23.70
CA ASN A 99 -18.39 1.41 24.62
C ASN A 99 -17.25 0.57 24.03
N ALA A 100 -16.67 0.94 22.88
CA ALA A 100 -15.61 0.18 22.22
C ALA A 100 -14.43 -0.12 23.16
N ASN A 101 -14.01 0.85 23.98
CA ASN A 101 -12.95 0.63 24.97
C ASN A 101 -13.29 -0.50 25.97
N GLN A 102 -14.52 -0.54 26.49
CA GLN A 102 -14.96 -1.57 27.43
C GLN A 102 -15.07 -2.94 26.77
N GLN A 103 -15.55 -2.99 25.53
CA GLN A 103 -15.67 -4.23 24.75
C GLN A 103 -14.28 -4.81 24.42
N TRP A 104 -13.33 -3.98 23.95
CA TRP A 104 -11.96 -4.43 23.71
C TRP A 104 -11.27 -4.90 24.98
N ASN A 105 -11.41 -4.18 26.10
CA ASN A 105 -10.88 -4.64 27.39
C ASN A 105 -11.45 -6.01 27.79
N SER A 106 -12.76 -6.22 27.59
CA SER A 106 -13.40 -7.51 27.86
C SER A 106 -12.82 -8.63 26.97
N VAL A 107 -12.55 -8.33 25.70
CA VAL A 107 -11.85 -9.26 24.79
C VAL A 107 -10.47 -9.58 25.32
N PHE A 108 -9.66 -8.56 25.66
CA PHE A 108 -8.29 -8.70 26.14
C PHE A 108 -8.19 -9.53 27.43
N GLU A 109 -9.11 -9.33 28.36
CA GLU A 109 -9.18 -10.11 29.60
C GLU A 109 -9.52 -11.59 29.36
N SER A 110 -10.27 -11.86 28.28
CA SER A 110 -10.65 -13.21 27.89
C SER A 110 -9.54 -14.00 27.18
N LEU A 111 -8.46 -13.32 26.75
CA LEU A 111 -7.35 -13.95 26.04
C LEU A 111 -6.51 -14.86 26.96
N PRO A 112 -5.74 -15.80 26.39
CA PRO A 112 -4.80 -16.63 27.14
C PRO A 112 -3.85 -15.79 27.99
N ALA A 113 -3.40 -16.30 29.14
CA ALA A 113 -2.65 -15.53 30.14
C ALA A 113 -1.45 -14.74 29.59
N GLY A 114 -0.67 -15.32 28.67
CA GLY A 114 0.49 -14.67 28.03
C GLY A 114 0.15 -13.70 26.90
N ALA A 115 -1.12 -13.56 26.55
CA ALA A 115 -1.63 -12.69 25.48
C ALA A 115 -2.64 -11.65 25.98
N LYS A 116 -2.85 -11.57 27.30
CA LYS A 116 -3.64 -10.51 27.92
C LYS A 116 -2.95 -9.17 27.65
N ASN A 117 -3.76 -8.14 27.41
CA ASN A 117 -3.28 -6.79 27.07
C ASN A 117 -2.38 -6.74 25.82
N PRO A 118 -2.91 -7.05 24.62
CA PRO A 118 -2.20 -6.87 23.35
C PRO A 118 -1.62 -5.45 23.20
N PHE A 119 -0.54 -5.29 22.43
CA PHE A 119 -0.06 -3.97 22.01
C PHE A 119 -0.98 -3.45 20.91
N PHE A 120 -1.89 -2.53 21.26
CA PHE A 120 -3.07 -2.22 20.45
C PHE A 120 -2.94 -0.90 19.70
N VAL A 121 -2.82 -0.97 18.37
CA VAL A 121 -2.64 0.19 17.48
C VAL A 121 -3.69 0.15 16.37
N PRO A 122 -4.94 0.55 16.64
CA PRO A 122 -6.02 0.50 15.66
C PRO A 122 -6.04 1.72 14.74
N ASN A 123 -6.78 1.59 13.62
CA ASN A 123 -7.34 2.73 12.92
C ASN A 123 -8.74 3.05 13.47
N PHE A 124 -8.88 4.10 14.30
CA PHE A 124 -10.14 4.59 14.85
C PHE A 124 -10.62 5.89 14.17
N GLU A 125 -10.30 6.10 12.90
CA GLU A 125 -10.77 7.24 12.11
C GLU A 125 -12.30 7.35 11.99
N ASP A 126 -13.04 6.29 12.30
CA ASP A 126 -14.51 6.31 12.38
C ASP A 126 -15.04 6.93 13.69
N HIS A 127 -14.20 7.21 14.68
CA HIS A 127 -14.61 7.93 15.88
C HIS A 127 -14.90 9.40 15.56
N SER A 128 -16.02 9.93 16.07
CA SER A 128 -16.55 11.25 15.70
C SER A 128 -15.66 12.44 16.04
N SER A 129 -14.63 12.26 16.88
CA SER A 129 -13.65 13.31 17.20
C SER A 129 -12.47 13.36 16.23
N VAL A 130 -12.30 12.35 15.37
CA VAL A 130 -11.23 12.31 14.37
C VAL A 130 -11.73 13.03 13.13
N SER A 131 -10.88 13.88 12.55
CA SER A 131 -11.27 14.58 11.31
C SER A 131 -11.43 13.59 10.16
N SER A 132 -12.20 13.96 9.13
CA SER A 132 -12.35 13.14 7.91
C SER A 132 -11.02 12.88 7.18
N ASP A 133 -10.00 13.69 7.44
CA ASP A 133 -8.67 13.55 6.84
C ASP A 133 -7.69 12.76 7.71
N GLY A 134 -8.15 12.18 8.82
CA GLY A 134 -7.33 11.31 9.68
C GLY A 134 -6.57 12.00 10.81
N VAL A 135 -6.77 13.30 11.05
CA VAL A 135 -6.19 13.99 12.22
C VAL A 135 -6.87 13.54 13.52
N TYR A 136 -6.10 12.91 14.41
CA TYR A 136 -6.55 12.52 15.74
C TYR A 136 -6.40 13.66 16.76
N PRO A 137 -7.36 13.85 17.69
CA PRO A 137 -7.20 14.79 18.80
C PRO A 137 -6.40 14.16 19.94
N ASP A 138 -5.65 14.97 20.71
CA ASP A 138 -4.89 14.53 21.89
C ASP A 138 -5.75 13.76 22.90
N SER A 139 -7.04 14.10 22.99
CA SER A 139 -8.00 13.44 23.89
C SER A 139 -8.27 11.98 23.54
N ILE A 140 -7.84 11.49 22.37
CA ILE A 140 -8.12 10.11 21.92
C ILE A 140 -7.62 9.07 22.93
N PHE A 141 -6.46 9.28 23.55
CA PHE A 141 -5.89 8.36 24.54
C PHE A 141 -6.58 8.44 25.90
N ALA A 142 -7.24 9.55 26.21
CA ALA A 142 -8.10 9.65 27.39
C ALA A 142 -9.44 8.92 27.15
N THR A 143 -9.98 9.02 25.94
CA THR A 143 -11.20 8.30 25.53
C THR A 143 -10.97 6.80 25.44
N PHE A 144 -9.80 6.38 24.94
CA PHE A 144 -9.41 4.99 24.76
C PHE A 144 -8.06 4.69 25.45
N PRO A 145 -8.06 4.50 26.79
CA PRO A 145 -6.82 4.22 27.53
C PRO A 145 -6.10 2.91 27.14
N SER A 146 -6.82 2.00 26.47
CA SER A 146 -6.28 0.73 26.00
C SER A 146 -5.41 0.84 24.75
N LEU A 147 -5.40 1.99 24.07
CA LEU A 147 -4.56 2.19 22.88
C LEU A 147 -3.10 2.36 23.27
N ASP A 148 -2.22 1.65 22.57
CA ASP A 148 -0.76 1.85 22.59
C ASP A 148 -0.29 2.75 21.45
N GLY A 149 -1.16 3.04 20.49
CA GLY A 149 -0.90 3.90 19.35
C GLY A 149 -2.12 4.09 18.48
N VAL A 150 -1.94 4.80 17.36
CA VAL A 150 -2.96 4.94 16.32
C VAL A 150 -2.36 4.77 14.92
N MET A 151 -3.21 4.35 13.99
CA MET A 151 -2.97 4.36 12.54
C MET A 151 -3.96 5.32 11.87
N SER A 152 -3.54 6.00 10.81
CA SER A 152 -4.40 6.92 10.06
C SER A 152 -4.57 6.49 8.60
N TRP A 153 -5.47 5.56 8.31
CA TRP A 153 -5.63 4.95 6.97
C TRP A 153 -5.81 5.98 5.86
N GLU A 154 -6.64 7.00 6.09
CA GLU A 154 -7.00 7.98 5.05
C GLU A 154 -5.82 8.81 4.55
N THR A 155 -4.76 8.94 5.35
CA THR A 155 -3.54 9.71 5.02
C THR A 155 -2.66 9.05 3.97
N ALA A 156 -2.89 7.79 3.64
CA ALA A 156 -2.05 7.07 2.67
C ALA A 156 -2.09 7.67 1.26
N TRP A 157 -3.13 8.45 0.95
CA TRP A 157 -3.31 9.14 -0.33
C TRP A 157 -3.65 10.61 -0.11
N PRO A 158 -3.49 11.46 -1.15
CA PRO A 158 -4.05 12.81 -1.14
C PRO A 158 -5.56 12.78 -0.82
N ARG A 159 -6.06 13.91 -0.30
CA ARG A 159 -7.48 14.00 0.04
C ARG A 159 -8.31 13.88 -1.22
N SER A 160 -9.50 13.31 -1.08
CA SER A 160 -10.42 13.20 -2.21
C SER A 160 -10.71 14.57 -2.82
N GLY A 161 -10.58 14.69 -4.14
CA GLY A 161 -10.76 15.95 -4.87
C GLY A 161 -9.57 16.91 -4.85
N GLU A 162 -8.48 16.61 -4.13
CA GLU A 162 -7.25 17.38 -4.26
C GLU A 162 -6.60 17.16 -5.63
N SER A 163 -6.06 18.23 -6.21
CA SER A 163 -5.34 18.13 -7.50
C SER A 163 -4.06 17.30 -7.38
N ALA A 164 -3.54 16.80 -8.50
CA ALA A 164 -2.24 16.16 -8.54
C ALA A 164 -1.09 16.99 -7.95
N SER A 165 -1.20 18.32 -7.96
CA SER A 165 -0.18 19.18 -7.32
C SER A 165 -0.11 19.00 -5.79
N ALA A 166 -1.15 18.47 -5.16
CA ALA A 166 -1.18 18.11 -3.73
C ALA A 166 -0.33 16.86 -3.41
N ILE A 167 0.06 16.07 -4.42
CA ILE A 167 1.00 14.94 -4.27
C ILE A 167 2.39 15.40 -3.85
N ASN A 168 2.66 16.71 -3.86
CA ASN A 168 3.94 17.30 -3.45
C ASN A 168 4.19 17.25 -1.92
N GLY A 169 4.09 16.06 -1.33
CA GLY A 169 4.84 15.70 -0.12
C GLY A 169 4.23 16.08 1.22
N THR A 170 2.91 16.19 1.36
CA THR A 170 2.35 16.47 2.67
C THR A 170 2.20 15.17 3.48
N LEU A 171 3.17 14.95 4.36
CA LEU A 171 3.02 14.11 5.54
C LEU A 171 2.57 14.97 6.74
N ASP A 172 1.93 16.11 6.50
CA ASP A 172 1.62 17.08 7.55
C ASP A 172 0.64 16.52 8.60
N ILE A 173 -0.37 15.77 8.13
CA ILE A 173 -1.30 15.06 9.02
C ILE A 173 -0.57 13.97 9.78
N ASP A 174 0.26 13.19 9.09
CA ASP A 174 1.09 12.15 9.71
C ASP A 174 2.05 12.72 10.75
N ALA A 175 2.68 13.86 10.47
CA ALA A 175 3.58 14.56 11.38
C ALA A 175 2.83 15.09 12.60
N THR A 176 1.60 15.57 12.41
CA THR A 176 0.71 15.98 13.49
C THR A 176 0.36 14.79 14.40
N ASN A 177 -0.09 13.67 13.80
CA ASN A 177 -0.43 12.45 14.54
C ASN A 177 0.82 11.85 15.23
N LEU A 178 1.99 11.89 14.58
CA LEU A 178 3.25 11.43 15.13
C LEU A 178 3.71 12.30 16.31
N ALA A 179 3.58 13.62 16.23
CA ALA A 179 3.90 14.52 17.34
C ALA A 179 3.00 14.23 18.56
N MET A 180 1.70 14.14 18.32
CA MET A 180 0.70 13.87 19.37
C MET A 180 0.91 12.51 20.04
N THR A 181 1.17 11.46 19.26
CA THR A 181 1.47 10.12 19.81
C THR A 181 2.76 10.12 20.62
N ARG A 182 3.82 10.79 20.16
CA ARG A 182 5.09 10.91 20.91
C ARG A 182 4.92 11.65 22.23
N ASP A 183 4.16 12.75 22.24
CA ASP A 183 3.84 13.50 23.48
C ASP A 183 3.09 12.63 24.49
N ALA A 184 2.27 11.69 24.01
CA ALA A 184 1.54 10.72 24.84
C ALA A 184 2.33 9.43 25.16
N ILE A 185 3.56 9.28 24.67
CA ILE A 185 4.36 8.04 24.76
C ILE A 185 3.61 6.84 24.15
N LYS A 186 3.08 7.06 22.95
CA LYS A 186 2.32 6.11 22.13
C LYS A 186 2.98 5.97 20.76
N ALA A 187 2.64 4.89 20.05
CA ALA A 187 3.16 4.63 18.72
C ALA A 187 2.29 5.29 17.64
N TYR A 188 2.93 5.70 16.55
CA TYR A 188 2.25 5.98 15.29
C TYR A 188 2.59 4.91 14.26
N MET A 189 1.56 4.37 13.59
CA MET A 189 1.73 3.49 12.44
C MET A 189 1.39 4.27 11.16
N LEU A 190 2.45 4.67 10.44
CA LEU A 190 2.36 5.44 9.20
C LEU A 190 1.90 4.54 8.04
N PRO A 191 0.76 4.81 7.39
CA PRO A 191 0.38 4.07 6.20
C PRO A 191 0.97 4.69 4.93
N LEU A 192 1.43 3.82 4.04
CA LEU A 192 2.00 4.17 2.74
C LEU A 192 1.33 3.35 1.64
N SER A 193 0.83 4.01 0.60
CA SER A 193 0.17 3.35 -0.53
C SER A 193 0.51 4.00 -1.87
N THR A 194 0.12 3.33 -2.96
CA THR A 194 0.36 3.74 -4.34
C THR A 194 -0.71 4.69 -4.85
N PHE A 195 -1.95 4.22 -5.01
CA PHE A 195 -3.12 4.94 -5.54
C PHE A 195 -4.40 4.23 -5.07
N GLN A 196 -5.57 4.59 -5.58
CA GLN A 196 -6.72 3.67 -5.61
C GLN A 196 -7.43 3.79 -6.95
N ALA A 197 -7.88 2.66 -7.50
CA ALA A 197 -8.81 2.61 -8.61
C ALA A 197 -9.81 1.47 -8.38
N LYS A 198 -11.05 1.84 -8.12
CA LYS A 198 -12.16 0.90 -7.99
C LYS A 198 -13.19 1.14 -9.07
N HIS A 199 -13.69 0.05 -9.64
CA HIS A 199 -14.70 0.10 -10.69
C HIS A 199 -15.58 -1.16 -10.60
N HIS A 200 -16.53 -1.12 -9.66
CA HIS A 200 -17.40 -2.25 -9.34
C HIS A 200 -18.86 -1.79 -9.17
N PRO A 201 -19.84 -2.45 -9.82
CA PRO A 201 -21.23 -1.99 -9.83
C PRO A 201 -21.90 -1.98 -8.45
N GLU A 202 -21.50 -2.88 -7.56
CA GLU A 202 -22.08 -3.02 -6.23
C GLU A 202 -21.22 -2.40 -5.12
N HIS A 203 -19.95 -2.10 -5.41
CA HIS A 203 -18.96 -1.77 -4.37
C HIS A 203 -18.28 -0.42 -4.59
N GLY A 204 -18.61 0.27 -5.68
CA GLY A 204 -18.26 1.67 -5.94
C GLY A 204 -17.39 1.89 -7.17
N ASN A 205 -17.31 3.15 -7.58
CA ASN A 205 -16.57 3.60 -8.76
C ASN A 205 -15.79 4.88 -8.43
N TRP A 206 -14.50 4.76 -8.10
CA TRP A 206 -13.67 5.90 -7.69
C TRP A 206 -12.20 5.74 -8.08
N PHE A 207 -11.51 6.89 -8.11
CA PHE A 207 -10.09 7.01 -8.33
C PHE A 207 -9.48 7.95 -7.29
N ARG A 208 -8.42 7.50 -6.61
CA ARG A 208 -7.54 8.37 -5.82
C ARG A 208 -6.17 8.39 -6.48
N ILE A 209 -5.66 9.59 -6.70
CA ILE A 209 -4.43 9.77 -7.44
C ILE A 209 -3.22 9.16 -6.71
N GLY A 210 -2.37 8.46 -7.47
CA GLY A 210 -1.06 8.02 -7.00
C GLY A 210 0.07 8.89 -7.49
N GLY A 211 0.29 8.99 -8.80
CA GLY A 211 1.40 9.78 -9.36
C GLY A 211 2.73 9.44 -8.67
N LEU A 212 3.45 10.46 -8.18
CA LEU A 212 4.64 10.32 -7.34
C LEU A 212 4.36 10.27 -5.81
N ASN A 213 3.13 10.01 -5.37
CA ASN A 213 2.74 9.98 -3.95
C ASN A 213 3.56 8.98 -3.15
N LEU A 214 3.58 7.71 -3.58
CA LEU A 214 4.34 6.66 -2.92
C LEU A 214 5.81 7.08 -2.72
N PRO A 215 6.62 7.34 -3.76
CA PRO A 215 8.04 7.62 -3.56
C PRO A 215 8.31 8.89 -2.74
N ARG A 216 7.44 9.91 -2.81
CA ARG A 216 7.56 11.10 -1.96
C ARG A 216 7.30 10.78 -0.49
N ARG A 217 6.24 10.01 -0.19
CA ARG A 217 5.93 9.57 1.18
C ARG A 217 6.97 8.58 1.71
N LEU A 218 7.56 7.73 0.86
CA LEU A 218 8.71 6.88 1.23
C LEU A 218 9.87 7.73 1.76
N ILE A 219 10.28 8.78 1.03
CA ILE A 219 11.36 9.67 1.49
C ILE A 219 10.98 10.37 2.79
N GLY A 220 9.77 10.93 2.88
CA GLY A 220 9.38 11.62 4.10
C GLY A 220 9.25 10.69 5.31
N ALA A 221 8.91 9.41 5.13
CA ALA A 221 8.93 8.40 6.18
C ALA A 221 10.36 8.19 6.75
N LEU A 222 11.39 8.28 5.91
CA LEU A 222 12.79 8.22 6.34
C LEU A 222 13.14 9.38 7.28
N ASP A 223 12.62 10.57 7.01
CA ASP A 223 12.89 11.76 7.82
C ASP A 223 12.04 11.78 9.10
N MET A 224 10.81 11.24 9.05
CA MET A 224 9.90 11.17 10.20
C MET A 224 10.27 10.11 11.24
N GLN A 225 10.80 8.96 10.78
CA GLN A 225 11.11 7.79 11.62
C GLN A 225 9.93 7.40 12.53
N PRO A 226 8.75 7.03 11.98
CA PRO A 226 7.62 6.56 12.78
C PRO A 226 7.95 5.21 13.45
N GLU A 227 7.25 4.88 14.53
CA GLU A 227 7.47 3.61 15.25
C GLU A 227 7.10 2.39 14.40
N PHE A 228 6.08 2.52 13.53
CA PHE A 228 5.69 1.50 12.56
C PHE A 228 5.36 2.12 11.20
N VAL A 229 5.55 1.33 10.15
CA VAL A 229 5.07 1.62 8.79
C VAL A 229 4.22 0.45 8.32
N GLU A 230 3.04 0.75 7.80
CA GLU A 230 2.18 -0.24 7.13
C GLU A 230 2.11 0.07 5.63
N LEU A 231 2.51 -0.92 4.80
CA LEU A 231 2.41 -0.80 3.35
C LEU A 231 1.06 -1.32 2.87
N LEU A 232 0.26 -0.42 2.30
CA LEU A 232 -1.09 -0.69 1.82
C LEU A 232 -1.09 -0.86 0.28
N THR A 233 -1.37 -2.03 -0.26
CA THR A 233 -1.58 -3.32 0.42
C THR A 233 -0.85 -4.46 -0.29
N TRP A 234 -0.73 -5.62 0.37
CA TRP A 234 -0.16 -6.79 -0.29
C TRP A 234 -1.05 -7.26 -1.45
N ASN A 235 -2.36 -7.40 -1.25
CA ASN A 235 -3.23 -8.09 -2.20
C ASN A 235 -4.67 -7.58 -2.26
N ASP A 236 -4.93 -6.30 -1.96
CA ASP A 236 -6.27 -5.72 -2.18
C ASP A 236 -6.49 -5.41 -3.67
N ALA A 237 -6.98 -6.43 -4.38
CA ALA A 237 -7.42 -6.32 -5.77
C ALA A 237 -8.60 -5.36 -5.95
N GLY A 238 -9.43 -5.23 -4.90
CA GLY A 238 -10.63 -4.40 -4.80
C GLY A 238 -10.42 -2.96 -5.23
N GLU A 239 -9.28 -2.43 -4.84
CA GLU A 239 -8.99 -0.99 -4.91
C GLU A 239 -7.73 -0.68 -5.73
N GLY A 240 -7.14 -1.70 -6.38
CA GLY A 240 -6.06 -1.53 -7.35
C GLY A 240 -4.69 -1.18 -6.77
N HIS A 241 -4.55 -1.08 -5.45
CA HIS A 241 -3.34 -0.58 -4.79
C HIS A 241 -2.44 -1.66 -4.19
N TYR A 242 -2.56 -2.87 -4.73
CA TYR A 242 -1.77 -4.02 -4.33
C TYR A 242 -0.36 -3.95 -4.94
N PHE A 243 0.60 -4.64 -4.33
CA PHE A 243 1.93 -4.86 -4.93
C PHE A 243 2.39 -6.32 -4.85
N GLY A 244 1.63 -7.19 -4.18
CA GLY A 244 1.84 -8.63 -4.00
C GLY A 244 1.16 -9.51 -5.04
N ASN A 245 1.04 -10.81 -4.72
CA ASN A 245 0.33 -11.77 -5.57
C ASN A 245 -1.18 -11.63 -5.43
N LEU A 246 -1.87 -11.76 -6.57
CA LEU A 246 -3.30 -11.99 -6.62
C LEU A 246 -3.56 -13.42 -7.06
N TRP A 247 -4.09 -14.23 -6.15
CA TRP A 247 -4.44 -15.62 -6.41
C TRP A 247 -5.89 -15.69 -6.93
N PRO A 248 -6.14 -16.25 -8.14
CA PRO A 248 -7.47 -16.26 -8.75
C PRO A 248 -8.59 -16.81 -7.85
N GLU A 249 -8.32 -17.86 -7.08
CA GLU A 249 -9.28 -18.46 -6.15
C GLU A 249 -9.65 -17.56 -4.97
N SER A 250 -8.83 -16.53 -4.69
CA SER A 250 -9.12 -15.52 -3.67
C SER A 250 -9.93 -14.34 -4.23
N MET A 251 -10.26 -14.38 -5.52
CA MET A 251 -11.09 -13.40 -6.22
C MET A 251 -12.26 -14.12 -6.89
N PRO A 252 -13.24 -14.63 -6.10
CA PRO A 252 -14.40 -15.33 -6.64
C PRO A 252 -15.34 -14.40 -7.42
N ASP A 253 -15.24 -13.10 -7.22
CA ASP A 253 -15.97 -12.09 -7.96
C ASP A 253 -15.39 -11.91 -9.38
N PRO A 254 -16.15 -12.26 -10.43
CA PRO A 254 -15.67 -12.19 -11.81
C PRO A 254 -15.43 -10.76 -12.30
N VAL A 255 -16.16 -9.76 -11.77
CA VAL A 255 -15.95 -8.36 -12.13
C VAL A 255 -14.58 -7.90 -11.61
N MET A 256 -14.30 -8.23 -10.35
CA MET A 256 -12.99 -7.93 -9.74
C MET A 256 -11.86 -8.66 -10.46
N ALA A 257 -12.04 -9.93 -10.82
CA ALA A 257 -11.04 -10.69 -11.55
C ALA A 257 -10.73 -10.08 -12.93
N GLU A 258 -11.76 -9.63 -13.68
CA GLU A 258 -11.61 -8.95 -14.97
C GLU A 258 -10.85 -7.62 -14.82
N MET A 259 -11.10 -6.88 -13.74
CA MET A 259 -10.45 -5.59 -13.45
C MET A 259 -8.94 -5.68 -13.17
N VAL A 260 -8.46 -6.79 -12.63
CA VAL A 260 -7.03 -6.96 -12.27
C VAL A 260 -6.27 -7.89 -13.22
N GLN A 261 -6.96 -8.53 -14.17
CA GLN A 261 -6.34 -9.43 -15.13
C GLN A 261 -5.33 -8.70 -16.02
N GLY A 262 -4.05 -9.09 -15.92
CA GLY A 262 -2.97 -8.47 -16.69
C GLY A 262 -2.52 -7.10 -16.15
N TRP A 263 -2.89 -6.77 -14.91
CA TRP A 263 -2.52 -5.54 -14.20
C TRP A 263 -1.54 -5.79 -13.06
N GLY A 264 -0.55 -6.66 -13.27
CA GLY A 264 0.43 -6.97 -12.22
C GLY A 264 1.20 -5.74 -11.73
N HIS A 265 1.30 -5.59 -10.41
CA HIS A 265 1.89 -4.43 -9.74
C HIS A 265 3.22 -4.72 -9.01
N LYS A 266 3.74 -5.94 -9.12
CA LYS A 266 4.99 -6.38 -8.46
C LYS A 266 6.21 -5.52 -8.74
N ALA A 267 6.24 -4.78 -9.84
CA ALA A 267 7.37 -3.89 -10.13
C ALA A 267 7.55 -2.78 -9.07
N TRP A 268 6.53 -2.43 -8.28
CA TRP A 268 6.72 -1.55 -7.11
C TRP A 268 7.59 -2.17 -6.02
N MET A 269 7.63 -3.51 -5.89
CA MET A 269 8.50 -4.17 -4.91
C MET A 269 9.99 -3.84 -5.10
N VAL A 270 10.40 -3.59 -6.35
CA VAL A 270 11.77 -3.15 -6.71
C VAL A 270 12.08 -1.77 -6.12
N VAL A 271 11.07 -0.92 -5.93
CA VAL A 271 11.21 0.38 -5.26
C VAL A 271 11.14 0.22 -3.74
N LEU A 272 10.22 -0.61 -3.24
CA LEU A 272 9.95 -0.78 -1.81
C LEU A 272 11.13 -1.41 -1.06
N ARG A 273 11.82 -2.40 -1.66
CA ARG A 273 12.88 -3.14 -0.97
C ARG A 273 14.07 -2.25 -0.56
N PRO A 274 14.68 -1.44 -1.45
CA PRO A 274 15.68 -0.43 -1.07
C PRO A 274 15.19 0.56 0.00
N PHE A 275 13.93 0.99 -0.07
CA PHE A 275 13.33 1.85 0.94
C PHE A 275 13.27 1.17 2.31
N VAL A 276 12.80 -0.08 2.40
CA VAL A 276 12.72 -0.82 3.68
C VAL A 276 14.11 -0.96 4.30
N ALA A 277 15.13 -1.28 3.49
CA ALA A 277 16.51 -1.34 3.95
C ALA A 277 17.00 0.03 4.46
N ALA A 278 16.72 1.12 3.75
CA ALA A 278 17.08 2.47 4.14
C ALA A 278 16.40 2.91 5.44
N LEU A 279 15.08 2.66 5.58
CA LEU A 279 14.30 2.99 6.77
C LEU A 279 14.84 2.28 8.00
N LYS A 280 15.02 0.95 7.92
CA LYS A 280 15.57 0.14 9.02
C LYS A 280 17.02 0.48 9.34
N GLY A 281 17.77 0.96 8.34
CA GLY A 281 19.15 1.44 8.50
C GLY A 281 19.25 2.85 9.09
N GLY A 282 18.13 3.55 9.33
CA GLY A 282 18.12 4.93 9.81
C GLY A 282 18.67 5.94 8.79
N ALA A 283 18.59 5.61 7.49
CA ALA A 283 18.96 6.54 6.44
C ALA A 283 17.91 7.66 6.32
N GLY A 284 18.34 8.84 5.87
CA GLY A 284 17.47 9.98 5.59
C GLY A 284 17.58 10.41 4.13
N GLY A 285 16.50 11.00 3.60
CA GLY A 285 16.45 11.56 2.26
C GLY A 285 16.63 10.57 1.10
N ALA A 286 16.45 11.08 -0.12
CA ALA A 286 16.53 10.29 -1.37
C ALA A 286 17.91 9.62 -1.58
N ALA A 287 18.99 10.31 -1.20
CA ALA A 287 20.37 9.84 -1.38
C ALA A 287 20.68 8.58 -0.55
N GLY A 288 19.93 8.35 0.54
CA GLY A 288 20.07 7.20 1.42
C GLY A 288 19.43 5.92 0.89
N VAL A 289 18.56 6.02 -0.13
CA VAL A 289 17.86 4.85 -0.69
C VAL A 289 18.65 4.24 -1.83
N LEU A 290 19.41 3.20 -1.53
CA LEU A 290 20.36 2.58 -2.46
C LEU A 290 19.88 1.19 -2.92
N PRO A 291 20.07 0.84 -4.21
CA PRO A 291 19.74 -0.48 -4.71
C PRO A 291 20.75 -1.54 -4.23
N GLU A 292 20.37 -2.81 -4.31
CA GLU A 292 21.33 -3.92 -4.25
C GLU A 292 22.00 -4.07 -5.63
N GLY A 293 23.04 -3.27 -5.87
CA GLY A 293 23.82 -3.30 -7.11
C GLY A 293 23.96 -1.93 -7.75
N ARG A 294 23.93 -1.88 -9.09
CA ARG A 294 24.13 -0.63 -9.84
C ARG A 294 22.88 0.21 -9.96
N PHE A 295 21.73 -0.42 -10.17
CA PHE A 295 20.45 0.28 -10.26
C PHE A 295 19.30 -0.67 -9.94
N GLU A 296 18.18 -0.08 -9.50
CA GLU A 296 16.86 -0.68 -9.45
C GLU A 296 15.86 0.39 -9.86
N GLY A 297 14.80 0.04 -10.58
CA GLY A 297 13.82 1.03 -10.97
C GLY A 297 12.53 0.45 -11.50
N ALA A 298 11.50 1.28 -11.44
CA ALA A 298 10.22 1.00 -12.03
C ALA A 298 9.60 2.32 -12.52
N PHE A 299 8.67 2.19 -13.46
CA PHE A 299 7.81 3.30 -13.86
C PHE A 299 6.37 2.85 -13.97
N TRP A 300 5.44 3.79 -13.86
CA TRP A 300 4.02 3.51 -13.97
C TRP A 300 3.25 4.64 -14.63
N TYR A 301 2.17 4.25 -15.29
CA TYR A 301 1.30 5.14 -16.05
C TYR A 301 -0.09 4.50 -16.19
N ARG A 302 -1.12 5.31 -16.44
CA ARG A 302 -2.44 4.80 -16.81
C ARG A 302 -2.49 4.59 -18.32
N PRO A 303 -2.91 3.41 -18.81
CA PRO A 303 -3.15 3.22 -20.24
C PRO A 303 -4.33 4.05 -20.75
N LEU A 304 -5.33 4.30 -19.91
CA LEU A 304 -6.47 5.13 -20.28
C LEU A 304 -6.23 6.59 -19.84
N LEU A 305 -6.26 7.51 -20.79
CA LEU A 305 -6.13 8.95 -20.52
C LEU A 305 -7.30 9.45 -19.66
N LYS A 306 -7.06 10.48 -18.85
CA LYS A 306 -8.07 11.11 -17.99
C LYS A 306 -9.33 11.51 -18.77
N GLY A 307 -9.12 12.05 -19.98
CA GLY A 307 -10.19 12.49 -20.88
C GLY A 307 -10.76 11.40 -21.79
N ALA A 308 -10.45 10.12 -21.55
CA ALA A 308 -10.93 9.03 -22.38
C ALA A 308 -12.46 8.89 -22.36
N GLU A 309 -13.02 8.42 -23.47
CA GLU A 309 -14.45 8.19 -23.59
C GLU A 309 -14.84 6.86 -22.95
N CYS A 310 -15.65 6.93 -21.89
CA CYS A 310 -16.22 5.77 -21.20
C CYS A 310 -17.61 5.35 -21.72
N TRP A 311 -17.99 5.80 -22.92
CA TRP A 311 -19.30 5.47 -23.49
C TRP A 311 -19.35 4.02 -23.97
N GLY A 312 -20.31 3.25 -23.44
CA GLY A 312 -20.45 1.83 -23.72
C GLY A 312 -19.64 0.92 -22.79
N ASP A 313 -19.23 1.45 -21.62
CA ASP A 313 -18.59 0.68 -20.57
C ASP A 313 -19.46 -0.54 -20.25
N LYS A 314 -18.88 -1.73 -20.36
CA LYS A 314 -19.59 -3.00 -20.19
C LYS A 314 -20.24 -3.11 -18.81
N LEU A 315 -19.72 -2.42 -17.78
CA LEU A 315 -20.29 -2.39 -16.43
C LEU A 315 -21.29 -1.25 -16.23
N GLY A 316 -21.39 -0.32 -17.18
CA GLY A 316 -22.34 0.79 -17.15
C GLY A 316 -22.05 1.85 -16.08
N LEU A 317 -20.84 1.89 -15.53
CA LEU A 317 -20.46 2.80 -14.44
C LEU A 317 -19.88 4.12 -14.96
N GLY A 318 -19.28 4.08 -16.15
CA GLY A 318 -18.67 5.26 -16.76
C GLY A 318 -17.44 5.75 -15.99
N THR A 319 -17.16 7.04 -16.10
CA THR A 319 -15.97 7.66 -15.50
C THR A 319 -16.02 7.59 -13.96
N PRO A 320 -14.97 7.09 -13.28
CA PRO A 320 -14.89 7.08 -11.82
C PRO A 320 -14.90 8.48 -11.21
N GLY A 321 -15.51 8.63 -10.03
CA GLY A 321 -15.37 9.85 -9.24
C GLY A 321 -13.93 10.04 -8.75
N GLY A 322 -13.43 11.27 -8.64
CA GLY A 322 -12.05 11.55 -8.24
C GLY A 322 -11.05 11.59 -9.40
N LEU A 323 -11.46 11.19 -10.62
CA LEU A 323 -10.59 11.19 -11.80
C LEU A 323 -10.19 12.62 -12.22
N GLU A 324 -10.93 13.64 -11.83
CA GLU A 324 -10.56 15.04 -12.04
C GLU A 324 -9.21 15.41 -11.41
N ALA A 325 -8.77 14.68 -10.38
CA ALA A 325 -7.46 14.83 -9.77
C ALA A 325 -6.32 14.21 -10.60
N ALA A 326 -6.63 13.32 -11.55
CA ALA A 326 -5.67 12.53 -12.28
C ALA A 326 -4.75 13.38 -13.19
N ASP A 327 -3.48 13.00 -13.29
CA ASP A 327 -2.51 13.49 -14.27
C ASP A 327 -2.17 12.42 -15.29
N ASP A 328 -2.19 12.78 -16.57
CA ASP A 328 -1.79 11.91 -17.68
C ASP A 328 -0.26 11.95 -17.82
N ALA A 329 0.40 11.08 -17.04
CA ALA A 329 1.85 11.09 -16.90
C ALA A 329 2.48 9.70 -16.81
N VAL A 330 3.74 9.62 -17.21
CA VAL A 330 4.69 8.56 -16.87
C VAL A 330 5.43 8.96 -15.60
N ASN A 331 5.28 8.16 -14.55
CA ASN A 331 5.93 8.36 -13.26
C ASN A 331 7.10 7.40 -13.17
N VAL A 332 8.30 7.92 -12.96
CA VAL A 332 9.56 7.16 -13.00
C VAL A 332 10.22 7.20 -11.64
N VAL A 333 10.66 6.04 -11.14
CA VAL A 333 11.54 5.93 -9.98
C VAL A 333 12.73 5.02 -10.30
N VAL A 334 13.94 5.54 -10.10
CA VAL A 334 15.20 4.81 -10.31
C VAL A 334 16.14 5.09 -9.15
N MET A 335 16.52 4.06 -8.42
CA MET A 335 17.61 4.12 -7.46
C MET A 335 18.93 3.78 -8.17
N LEU A 336 19.92 4.65 -8.06
CA LEU A 336 21.26 4.39 -8.58
C LEU A 336 22.23 4.10 -7.43
N GLY A 337 23.06 3.07 -7.60
CA GLY A 337 24.10 2.68 -6.67
C GLY A 337 25.26 3.67 -6.63
N LYS A 338 26.11 3.54 -5.60
CA LYS A 338 27.22 4.48 -5.34
C LYS A 338 28.25 4.57 -6.48
N GLU A 339 28.36 3.52 -7.29
CA GLU A 339 29.30 3.44 -8.42
C GLU A 339 28.69 3.96 -9.74
N SER A 340 27.43 4.41 -9.73
CA SER A 340 26.77 4.93 -10.92
C SER A 340 27.22 6.36 -11.20
N GLU A 341 27.94 6.55 -12.31
CA GLU A 341 28.42 7.85 -12.79
C GLU A 341 27.94 8.11 -14.22
N GLY A 342 27.48 9.33 -14.50
CA GLY A 342 27.07 9.76 -15.83
C GLY A 342 25.86 9.01 -16.42
N VAL A 343 25.06 8.34 -15.57
CA VAL A 343 23.84 7.65 -16.00
C VAL A 343 22.73 8.68 -16.19
N LYS A 344 22.08 8.66 -17.36
CA LYS A 344 20.87 9.43 -17.65
C LYS A 344 19.65 8.53 -17.63
N ILE A 345 18.51 9.11 -17.26
CA ILE A 345 17.20 8.47 -17.32
C ILE A 345 16.44 9.12 -18.47
N ARG A 346 16.09 8.33 -19.49
CA ARG A 346 15.41 8.78 -20.69
C ARG A 346 14.00 8.21 -20.74
N VAL A 347 13.02 9.06 -20.98
CA VAL A 347 11.61 8.69 -21.08
C VAL A 347 11.16 8.84 -22.53
N LEU A 348 10.62 7.77 -23.10
CA LEU A 348 9.98 7.77 -24.40
C LEU A 348 8.49 7.53 -24.23
N SER A 349 7.70 8.36 -24.93
CA SER A 349 6.25 8.28 -24.92
C SER A 349 5.71 8.46 -26.33
N GLY A 350 4.86 7.53 -26.77
CA GLY A 350 4.35 7.51 -28.14
C GLY A 350 5.45 7.37 -29.19
N GLY A 351 6.52 6.64 -28.88
CA GLY A 351 7.64 6.39 -29.78
C GLY A 351 8.63 7.56 -29.93
N SER A 352 8.49 8.63 -29.16
CA SER A 352 9.41 9.78 -29.17
C SER A 352 10.04 9.98 -27.80
N VAL A 353 11.31 10.42 -27.75
CA VAL A 353 11.92 10.91 -26.51
C VAL A 353 11.16 12.16 -26.08
N VAL A 354 10.57 12.11 -24.89
CA VAL A 354 9.83 13.23 -24.30
C VAL A 354 10.62 13.91 -23.19
N ASP A 355 11.55 13.20 -22.55
CA ASP A 355 12.45 13.76 -21.55
C ASP A 355 13.74 12.94 -21.42
N GLU A 356 14.82 13.57 -20.96
CA GLU A 356 16.09 12.96 -20.60
C GLU A 356 16.78 13.81 -19.52
N PHE A 357 17.09 13.19 -18.37
CA PHE A 357 17.68 13.89 -17.22
C PHE A 357 18.80 13.09 -16.57
N ASP A 358 19.72 13.80 -15.91
CA ASP A 358 20.85 13.18 -15.22
C ASP A 358 20.39 12.47 -13.94
N GLY A 359 20.78 11.21 -13.81
CA GLY A 359 20.56 10.43 -12.60
C GLY A 359 21.60 10.73 -11.53
N LYS A 360 21.17 10.70 -10.27
CA LYS A 360 22.01 10.86 -9.08
C LYS A 360 22.02 9.58 -8.27
N VAL A 361 23.09 9.34 -7.51
CA VAL A 361 23.14 8.26 -6.51
C VAL A 361 21.96 8.39 -5.55
N GLY A 362 21.32 7.26 -5.22
CA GLY A 362 20.09 7.22 -4.44
C GLY A 362 18.84 7.20 -5.32
N MET A 363 17.68 7.45 -4.70
CA MET A 363 16.39 7.49 -5.39
C MET A 363 16.23 8.75 -6.24
N ASN A 364 16.01 8.56 -7.53
CA ASN A 364 15.56 9.58 -8.46
C ASN A 364 14.07 9.36 -8.72
N MET A 365 13.29 10.44 -8.76
CA MET A 365 11.90 10.38 -9.17
C MET A 365 11.58 11.51 -10.13
N HIS A 366 10.80 11.22 -11.15
CA HIS A 366 10.44 12.19 -12.17
C HIS A 366 9.06 11.88 -12.77
N GLN A 367 8.32 12.92 -13.10
CA GLN A 367 7.01 12.81 -13.73
C GLN A 367 7.07 13.50 -15.09
N VAL A 368 6.65 12.81 -16.15
CA VAL A 368 6.70 13.32 -17.53
C VAL A 368 5.32 13.18 -18.17
N ASP A 369 4.89 14.18 -18.93
CA ASP A 369 3.64 14.13 -19.67
C ASP A 369 3.60 12.94 -20.63
N VAL A 370 2.47 12.25 -20.64
CA VAL A 370 2.28 11.07 -21.48
C VAL A 370 1.70 11.46 -22.85
N LYS A 371 2.12 10.72 -23.87
CA LYS A 371 1.55 10.71 -25.22
C LYS A 371 0.90 9.35 -25.47
N LYS A 372 -0.11 9.32 -26.34
CA LYS A 372 -0.72 8.06 -26.81
C LYS A 372 0.33 7.13 -27.41
N GLY A 373 0.12 5.83 -27.25
CA GLY A 373 1.03 4.79 -27.69
C GLY A 373 1.91 4.24 -26.58
N GLU A 374 3.04 3.68 -26.96
CA GLU A 374 3.92 2.94 -26.06
C GLU A 374 4.71 3.86 -25.11
N GLN A 375 4.96 3.36 -23.90
CA GLN A 375 5.76 4.01 -22.87
C GLN A 375 7.01 3.19 -22.59
N VAL A 376 8.18 3.84 -22.66
CA VAL A 376 9.49 3.20 -22.44
C VAL A 376 10.34 4.10 -21.54
N VAL A 377 11.02 3.51 -20.57
CA VAL A 377 12.04 4.21 -19.78
C VAL A 377 13.37 3.49 -19.95
N GLN A 378 14.42 4.24 -20.26
CA GLN A 378 15.76 3.74 -20.49
C GLN A 378 16.74 4.34 -19.48
N LEU A 379 17.69 3.53 -19.03
CA LEU A 379 18.92 4.03 -18.41
C LEU A 379 20.00 4.07 -19.48
N VAL A 380 20.65 5.22 -19.62
CA VAL A 380 21.65 5.49 -20.66
C VAL A 380 22.96 5.83 -19.96
N ALA A 381 24.03 5.06 -20.24
CA ALA A 381 25.36 5.33 -19.69
C ALA A 381 25.98 6.58 -20.33
N GLY A 382 27.06 7.09 -19.72
CA GLY A 382 27.76 8.31 -20.18
C GLY A 382 28.35 8.21 -21.60
N ASP A 383 28.53 7.00 -22.13
CA ASP A 383 28.94 6.73 -23.52
C ASP A 383 27.77 6.71 -24.51
N GLY A 384 26.54 6.95 -24.04
CA GLY A 384 25.32 6.96 -24.83
C GLY A 384 24.66 5.58 -25.01
N LYS A 385 25.22 4.51 -24.45
CA LYS A 385 24.65 3.16 -24.55
C LYS A 385 23.46 2.99 -23.60
N VAL A 386 22.37 2.40 -24.08
CA VAL A 386 21.28 1.92 -23.22
C VAL A 386 21.76 0.73 -22.41
N ILE A 387 21.72 0.84 -21.09
CA ILE A 387 22.17 -0.18 -20.14
C ILE A 387 21.03 -0.91 -19.43
N ALA A 388 19.82 -0.36 -19.47
CA ALA A 388 18.60 -0.97 -18.96
C ALA A 388 17.38 -0.37 -19.66
N GLU A 389 16.30 -1.13 -19.78
CA GLU A 389 15.04 -0.67 -20.37
C GLU A 389 13.85 -1.30 -19.66
N GLY A 390 12.80 -0.52 -19.43
CA GLY A 390 11.48 -1.04 -19.14
C GLY A 390 10.49 -0.60 -20.23
N ARG A 391 9.63 -1.52 -20.67
CA ARG A 391 8.65 -1.30 -21.74
C ARG A 391 7.24 -1.64 -21.28
N GLY A 392 6.34 -0.68 -21.42
CA GLY A 392 4.93 -0.83 -21.07
C GLY A 392 4.22 -1.90 -21.87
N LYS A 393 3.37 -2.70 -21.21
CA LYS A 393 2.61 -3.80 -21.86
C LYS A 393 1.29 -3.35 -22.48
N LYS A 394 0.79 -2.17 -22.10
CA LYS A 394 -0.45 -1.58 -22.63
C LYS A 394 -0.15 -0.18 -23.14
N SER A 395 -0.50 0.09 -24.39
CA SER A 395 -0.37 1.43 -24.97
C SER A 395 -1.34 2.41 -24.31
N VAL A 396 -0.94 3.68 -24.27
CA VAL A 396 -1.79 4.77 -23.83
C VAL A 396 -2.78 5.15 -24.92
N THR A 397 -4.04 5.31 -24.56
CA THR A 397 -5.17 5.52 -25.47
C THR A 397 -6.26 6.38 -24.81
N ASP A 398 -7.12 6.98 -25.63
CA ASP A 398 -8.36 7.64 -25.22
C ASP A 398 -9.61 6.78 -25.47
N GLN A 399 -9.44 5.54 -25.91
CA GLN A 399 -10.52 4.60 -26.24
C GLN A 399 -10.48 3.40 -25.29
N MET A 400 -11.51 3.23 -24.45
CA MET A 400 -11.53 2.12 -23.48
C MET A 400 -11.56 0.73 -24.14
N GLN A 401 -11.99 0.63 -25.40
CA GLN A 401 -12.05 -0.61 -26.16
C GLN A 401 -10.65 -1.21 -26.36
N ASP A 402 -9.63 -0.35 -26.48
CA ASP A 402 -8.23 -0.76 -26.62
C ASP A 402 -7.65 -1.37 -25.33
N VAL A 403 -8.33 -1.17 -24.19
CA VAL A 403 -7.91 -1.69 -22.88
C VAL A 403 -8.88 -2.72 -22.29
N GLY A 404 -9.75 -3.29 -23.12
CA GLY A 404 -10.65 -4.39 -22.74
C GLY A 404 -12.12 -4.02 -22.62
N GLY A 405 -12.53 -2.80 -23.02
CA GLY A 405 -13.94 -2.39 -23.04
C GLY A 405 -14.52 -2.04 -21.68
N ILE A 406 -13.66 -1.80 -20.69
CA ILE A 406 -14.01 -1.34 -19.34
C ILE A 406 -13.19 -0.09 -19.05
N CYS A 407 -13.77 0.87 -18.32
CA CYS A 407 -13.07 2.07 -17.88
C CYS A 407 -12.14 1.81 -16.70
N ASN A 408 -11.12 1.02 -16.97
CA ASN A 408 -10.14 0.57 -16.00
C ASN A 408 -8.97 1.56 -15.92
N PHE A 409 -8.96 2.38 -14.87
CA PHE A 409 -7.93 3.37 -14.58
C PHE A 409 -6.80 2.84 -13.68
N ASN A 410 -6.61 1.51 -13.62
CA ASN A 410 -5.43 0.92 -12.98
C ASN A 410 -4.12 1.41 -13.63
N TYR A 411 -3.04 1.33 -12.86
CA TYR A 411 -1.70 1.56 -13.38
C TYR A 411 -1.14 0.31 -14.04
N GLN A 412 -0.46 0.50 -15.17
CA GLN A 412 0.61 -0.40 -15.59
C GLN A 412 1.85 -0.04 -14.79
N VAL A 413 2.47 -1.04 -14.15
CA VAL A 413 3.69 -0.88 -13.37
C VAL A 413 4.76 -1.77 -13.98
N VAL A 414 5.88 -1.16 -14.37
CA VAL A 414 6.87 -1.79 -15.23
C VAL A 414 8.23 -1.68 -14.57
N LYS A 415 8.91 -2.82 -14.43
CA LYS A 415 10.29 -2.87 -13.96
C LYS A 415 11.24 -2.39 -15.06
N ILE A 416 12.29 -1.69 -14.67
CA ILE A 416 13.42 -1.32 -15.53
C ILE A 416 14.53 -2.34 -15.25
N GLU A 417 14.96 -3.10 -16.25
CA GLU A 417 15.96 -4.16 -16.10
C GLU A 417 16.94 -4.30 -17.25
#